data_AF-A0A9D7P6P1-F1
#
_entry.id   AF-A0A9D7P6P1-F1
#
_cell.length_a   1.000
_cell.length_b   1.000
_cell.length_c   1.000
_cell.angle_alpha   90.00
_cell.angle_beta   90.00
_cell.angle_gamma   90.00
#
_symmetry.space_group_name_H-M   'P 1'
#
loop_
_entity.id
_entity.type
_entity.pdbx_description
1 polymer ?
#
loop_
_entity_poly.entity_id
_entity_poly.type
_entity_poly.pdbx_seq_one_letter_code
_entity_poly.pdbx_strand_id
1 'polypeptide(L)'
;MSEAMKSVNAALNVPSPAKSEFGFRALSGYLPAILPLIGAALMVTARIKLGAAAVPADGSLVVLAVLCYIIASASLMTNFYAPIGFLQKLGLWISSLGFFFNLSGWLVRWVSAGDRENWIRMTNQITGEYHFWWFFSYIPFANLYDLSVAFAFGAAFASLLISHRENTRFIGAISMPLVALILLLAIFIGNAFINLPPVLDSYWRPIHVGVASMSYGVALVSFALAVMYLLKDGMKIETMAIYVASFIFVGFAAFSQSYDRLGIFHDRASFFSIQYRLNAVVPHSQGVSNSGARVVIPWVGPLLTITLLLMLVTAICYIVYTYKQNEAARKWGTISLRASLVPQLAAIVALFTYVKSSGSVGSFISSDQFYWVGKTLLGKDATGMAAAQITTIGSQWIEANSSALVLNAQANPVEIASMLSAFVLTGFLVLFGFRTEKVRAGLPALEKLDSLTYKTVGVAFAGLAILLVTGAIWANESWGRYWGWDAKETGALVAWLSYAGYLHTRIAHGWTGRRSAYFAVVGFLLVLFTYLGVSYLLPGLHSYA
;
A
#
# COMPACT_ATOMS: atom_id res chain seq x y z
N MET A 1 -19.75 53.64 -19.84
CA MET A 1 -19.49 52.40 -19.08
C MET A 1 -19.19 51.19 -19.98
N SER A 2 -19.99 50.95 -21.03
CA SER A 2 -19.75 49.85 -22.00
C SER A 2 -18.44 49.98 -22.80
N GLU A 3 -18.07 51.18 -23.25
CA GLU A 3 -16.82 51.40 -23.99
C GLU A 3 -15.57 51.36 -23.10
N ALA A 4 -15.67 51.83 -21.86
CA ALA A 4 -14.59 51.73 -20.88
C ALA A 4 -14.29 50.27 -20.48
N MET A 5 -15.29 49.39 -20.48
CA MET A 5 -15.07 47.95 -20.27
C MET A 5 -14.45 47.25 -21.49
N LYS A 6 -14.73 47.72 -22.71
CA LYS A 6 -14.12 47.18 -23.93
C LYS A 6 -12.64 47.54 -24.05
N SER A 7 -12.24 48.74 -23.65
CA SER A 7 -10.83 49.15 -23.67
C SER A 7 -9.97 48.42 -22.62
N VAL A 8 -10.54 48.12 -21.44
CA VAL A 8 -9.87 47.33 -20.39
C VAL A 8 -9.67 45.87 -20.83
N ASN A 9 -10.66 45.26 -21.49
CA ASN A 9 -10.52 43.89 -21.99
C ASN A 9 -9.53 43.78 -23.18
N ALA A 10 -9.41 44.81 -24.01
CA ALA A 10 -8.42 44.85 -25.09
C ALA A 10 -6.98 45.03 -24.57
N ALA A 11 -6.79 45.75 -23.46
CA ALA A 11 -5.48 45.96 -22.84
C ALA A 11 -4.97 44.75 -22.04
N LEU A 12 -5.86 43.87 -21.57
CA LEU A 12 -5.50 42.74 -20.68
C LEU A 12 -5.21 41.41 -21.39
N ASN A 13 -5.35 41.35 -22.73
CA ASN A 13 -5.07 40.15 -23.53
C ASN A 13 -5.64 38.85 -22.91
N VAL A 14 -6.82 38.93 -22.28
CA VAL A 14 -7.45 37.79 -21.61
C VAL A 14 -8.07 36.93 -22.71
N PRO A 15 -7.57 35.71 -22.95
CA PRO A 15 -8.20 34.83 -23.92
C PRO A 15 -9.64 34.56 -23.49
N SER A 16 -10.60 34.75 -24.40
CA SER A 16 -12.00 34.42 -24.14
C SER A 16 -12.09 32.96 -23.66
N PRO A 17 -12.91 32.63 -22.66
CA PRO A 17 -13.06 31.25 -22.21
C PRO A 17 -13.55 30.42 -23.40
N ALA A 18 -12.71 29.48 -23.86
CA ALA A 18 -13.10 28.52 -24.86
C ALA A 18 -14.42 27.89 -24.42
N LYS A 19 -15.45 27.98 -25.28
CA LYS A 19 -16.75 27.35 -25.05
C LYS A 19 -16.51 25.92 -24.58
N SER A 20 -16.88 25.62 -23.34
CA SER A 20 -16.81 24.27 -22.82
C SER A 20 -17.87 23.44 -23.53
N GLU A 21 -17.52 22.78 -24.62
CA GLU A 21 -18.31 21.69 -25.17
C GLU A 21 -18.32 20.56 -24.14
N PHE A 22 -19.27 20.60 -23.21
CA PHE A 22 -19.73 19.44 -22.45
C PHE A 22 -20.51 18.51 -23.41
N GLY A 23 -19.84 18.04 -24.47
CA GLY A 23 -20.39 17.14 -25.47
C GLY A 23 -20.13 15.67 -25.13
N PHE A 24 -20.83 14.75 -25.80
CA PHE A 24 -20.65 13.29 -25.66
C PHE A 24 -19.17 12.83 -25.74
N ARG A 25 -18.31 13.53 -26.50
CA ARG A 25 -16.86 13.28 -26.56
C ARG A 25 -16.15 13.50 -25.22
N ALA A 26 -16.57 14.49 -24.42
CA ALA A 26 -16.00 14.73 -23.10
C ALA A 26 -16.32 13.59 -22.12
N LEU A 27 -17.55 13.05 -22.17
CA LEU A 27 -17.96 11.88 -21.38
C LEU A 27 -17.26 10.60 -21.81
N SER A 28 -17.01 10.41 -23.12
CA SER A 28 -16.35 9.18 -23.61
C SER A 28 -14.95 8.96 -23.04
N GLY A 29 -14.23 10.03 -22.66
CA GLY A 29 -12.91 9.94 -22.04
C GLY A 29 -12.94 9.30 -20.65
N TYR A 30 -14.06 9.41 -19.93
CA TYR A 30 -14.24 8.86 -18.59
C TYR A 30 -14.79 7.43 -18.57
N LEU A 31 -15.14 6.86 -19.73
CA LEU A 31 -15.65 5.49 -19.81
C LEU A 31 -14.77 4.45 -19.12
N PRO A 32 -13.42 4.49 -19.22
CA PRO A 32 -12.57 3.55 -18.49
C PRO A 32 -12.70 3.63 -16.96
N ALA A 33 -13.14 4.76 -16.41
CA ALA A 33 -13.41 4.89 -14.97
C ALA A 33 -14.86 4.54 -14.61
N ILE A 34 -15.83 4.86 -15.49
CA ILE A 34 -17.27 4.72 -15.21
C ILE A 34 -17.79 3.30 -15.48
N LEU A 35 -17.40 2.67 -16.59
CA LEU A 35 -17.89 1.33 -16.96
C LEU A 35 -17.61 0.27 -15.89
N PRO A 36 -16.43 0.26 -15.24
CA PRO A 36 -16.19 -0.64 -14.11
C PRO A 36 -17.15 -0.47 -12.93
N LEU A 37 -17.61 0.75 -12.63
CA LEU A 37 -18.57 1.00 -11.55
C LEU A 37 -19.91 0.34 -11.86
N ILE A 38 -20.38 0.51 -13.11
CA ILE A 38 -21.63 -0.12 -13.59
C ILE A 38 -21.48 -1.64 -13.59
N GLY A 39 -20.37 -2.15 -14.12
CA GLY A 39 -20.09 -3.59 -14.13
C GLY A 39 -20.08 -4.19 -12.73
N ALA A 40 -19.39 -3.56 -11.78
CA ALA A 40 -19.31 -4.05 -10.41
C ALA A 40 -20.68 -4.01 -9.71
N ALA A 41 -21.50 -2.99 -9.99
CA ALA A 41 -22.88 -2.93 -9.51
C ALA A 41 -23.75 -4.07 -10.08
N LEU A 42 -23.58 -4.41 -11.36
CA LEU A 42 -24.26 -5.57 -11.96
C LEU A 42 -23.79 -6.89 -11.34
N MET A 43 -22.48 -7.06 -11.12
CA MET A 43 -21.91 -8.25 -10.49
C MET A 43 -22.41 -8.42 -9.05
N VAL A 44 -22.42 -7.36 -8.25
CA VAL A 44 -22.94 -7.45 -6.87
C VAL A 44 -24.45 -7.71 -6.86
N THR A 45 -25.20 -7.15 -7.82
CA THR A 45 -26.63 -7.45 -7.98
C THR A 45 -26.85 -8.92 -8.33
N ALA A 46 -26.04 -9.48 -9.23
CA ALA A 46 -26.05 -10.91 -9.54
C ALA A 46 -25.70 -11.75 -8.30
N ARG A 47 -24.69 -11.36 -7.52
CA ARG A 47 -24.30 -12.01 -6.26
C ARG A 47 -25.43 -12.03 -5.23
N ILE A 48 -26.21 -10.95 -5.13
CA ILE A 48 -27.34 -10.84 -4.20
C ILE A 48 -28.52 -11.70 -4.68
N LYS A 49 -28.85 -11.66 -5.98
CA LYS A 49 -30.05 -12.34 -6.52
C LYS A 49 -29.86 -13.84 -6.78
N LEU A 50 -28.66 -14.23 -7.24
CA LEU A 50 -28.37 -15.59 -7.70
C LEU A 50 -27.51 -16.38 -6.69
N GLY A 51 -27.09 -15.74 -5.59
CA GLY A 51 -26.31 -16.36 -4.52
C GLY A 51 -24.82 -16.46 -4.79
N ALA A 52 -24.09 -17.07 -3.85
CA ALA A 52 -22.62 -17.11 -3.83
C ALA A 52 -22.00 -17.89 -4.98
N ALA A 53 -22.70 -18.88 -5.55
CA ALA A 53 -22.19 -19.69 -6.66
C ALA A 53 -22.22 -18.95 -8.01
N ALA A 54 -22.97 -17.85 -8.12
CA ALA A 54 -23.18 -17.15 -9.39
C ALA A 54 -22.02 -16.22 -9.78
N VAL A 55 -21.14 -15.87 -8.84
CA VAL A 55 -19.98 -15.01 -9.08
C VAL A 55 -18.74 -15.57 -8.39
N PRO A 56 -17.52 -15.23 -8.86
CA PRO A 56 -16.30 -15.65 -8.19
C PRO A 56 -16.19 -15.10 -6.77
N ALA A 57 -15.47 -15.81 -5.91
CA ALA A 57 -15.13 -15.34 -4.57
C ALA A 57 -14.30 -14.05 -4.62
N ASP A 58 -14.39 -13.24 -3.55
CA ASP A 58 -13.69 -11.97 -3.41
C ASP A 58 -12.17 -12.11 -3.61
N GLY A 59 -11.57 -13.15 -3.02
CA GLY A 59 -10.13 -13.42 -3.17
C GLY A 59 -9.71 -13.66 -4.63
N SER A 60 -10.52 -14.40 -5.41
CA SER A 60 -10.25 -14.64 -6.83
C SER A 60 -10.35 -13.37 -7.65
N LEU A 61 -11.32 -12.50 -7.36
CA LEU A 61 -11.48 -11.20 -8.02
C LEU A 61 -10.28 -10.29 -7.72
N VAL A 62 -9.78 -10.28 -6.48
CA VAL A 62 -8.56 -9.51 -6.13
C VAL A 62 -7.33 -10.03 -6.88
N VAL A 63 -7.17 -11.35 -7.03
CA VAL A 63 -6.07 -11.93 -7.84
C VAL A 63 -6.17 -11.50 -9.31
N LEU A 64 -7.37 -11.56 -9.90
CA LEU A 64 -7.59 -11.09 -11.27
C LEU A 64 -7.28 -9.60 -11.43
N ALA A 65 -7.62 -8.78 -10.43
CA ALA A 65 -7.28 -7.37 -10.41
C ALA A 65 -5.75 -7.15 -10.43
N VAL A 66 -5.00 -7.87 -9.58
CA VAL A 66 -3.53 -7.81 -9.55
C VAL A 66 -2.94 -8.15 -10.93
N LEU A 67 -3.38 -9.25 -11.54
CA LEU A 67 -2.91 -9.65 -12.87
C LEU A 67 -3.17 -8.57 -13.92
N CYS A 68 -4.38 -7.98 -13.92
CA CYS A 68 -4.70 -6.88 -14.80
C CYS A 68 -3.77 -5.68 -14.58
N TYR A 69 -3.55 -5.25 -13.34
CA TYR A 69 -2.67 -4.11 -13.06
C TYR A 69 -1.21 -4.38 -13.44
N ILE A 70 -0.70 -5.60 -13.29
CA ILE A 70 0.64 -5.98 -13.75
C ILE A 70 0.73 -5.90 -15.28
N ILE A 71 -0.25 -6.44 -16.00
CA ILE A 71 -0.27 -6.40 -17.47
C ILE A 71 -0.44 -4.96 -17.98
N ALA A 72 -1.30 -4.17 -17.33
CA ALA A 72 -1.48 -2.76 -17.63
C ALA A 72 -0.19 -1.97 -17.39
N SER A 73 0.49 -2.22 -16.26
CA SER A 73 1.79 -1.64 -15.95
C SER A 73 2.80 -1.96 -17.04
N ALA A 74 2.96 -3.25 -17.40
CA ALA A 74 3.89 -3.67 -18.44
C ALA A 74 3.60 -2.97 -19.79
N SER A 75 2.32 -2.88 -20.17
CA SER A 75 1.89 -2.22 -21.41
C SER A 75 2.19 -0.72 -21.40
N LEU A 76 1.83 -0.01 -20.34
CA LEU A 76 2.02 1.44 -20.20
C LEU A 76 3.50 1.82 -20.06
N MET A 77 4.28 1.01 -19.35
CA MET A 77 5.72 1.21 -19.22
C MET A 77 6.44 0.94 -20.54
N THR A 78 6.07 -0.12 -21.27
CA THR A 78 6.62 -0.41 -22.60
C THR A 78 6.35 0.74 -23.57
N ASN A 79 5.18 1.38 -23.46
CA ASN A 79 4.82 2.54 -24.27
C ASN A 79 5.77 3.74 -24.09
N PHE A 80 6.53 3.86 -22.98
CA PHE A 80 7.59 4.87 -22.86
C PHE A 80 8.83 4.56 -23.69
N TYR A 81 9.13 3.28 -23.93
CA TYR A 81 10.30 2.84 -24.69
C TYR A 81 10.01 2.71 -26.18
N ALA A 82 8.80 2.24 -26.50
CA ALA A 82 8.27 2.02 -27.82
C ALA A 82 6.84 2.59 -27.86
N PRO A 83 6.66 3.88 -28.19
CA PRO A 83 5.35 4.51 -28.21
C PRO A 83 4.48 3.90 -29.30
N ILE A 84 3.53 3.07 -28.89
CA ILE A 84 2.60 2.35 -29.74
C ILE A 84 1.21 2.66 -29.21
N GLY A 85 0.38 3.35 -30.00
CA GLY A 85 -0.97 3.76 -29.58
C GLY A 85 -1.85 2.60 -29.10
N PHE A 86 -1.64 1.41 -29.66
CA PHE A 86 -2.27 0.18 -29.18
C PHE A 86 -1.89 -0.15 -27.73
N LEU A 87 -0.61 -0.15 -27.35
CA LEU A 87 -0.18 -0.46 -25.97
C LEU A 87 -0.71 0.54 -24.94
N GLN A 88 -0.80 1.82 -25.32
CA GLN A 88 -1.38 2.84 -24.44
C GLN A 88 -2.88 2.57 -24.19
N LYS A 89 -3.65 2.28 -25.25
CA LYS A 89 -5.08 1.96 -25.15
C LYS A 89 -5.31 0.64 -24.40
N LEU A 90 -4.51 -0.38 -24.73
CA LEU A 90 -4.53 -1.68 -24.05
C LEU A 90 -4.26 -1.50 -22.55
N GLY A 91 -3.20 -0.77 -22.19
CA GLY A 91 -2.86 -0.49 -20.81
C GLY A 91 -3.98 0.23 -20.06
N LEU A 92 -4.64 1.22 -20.68
CA LEU A 92 -5.78 1.93 -20.09
C LEU A 92 -6.98 1.01 -19.85
N TRP A 93 -7.37 0.22 -20.84
CA TRP A 93 -8.54 -0.66 -20.72
C TRP A 93 -8.29 -1.86 -19.82
N ILE A 94 -7.07 -2.40 -19.79
CA ILE A 94 -6.69 -3.41 -18.80
C ILE A 94 -6.65 -2.81 -17.39
N SER A 95 -6.22 -1.54 -17.22
CA SER A 95 -6.33 -0.84 -15.93
C SER A 95 -7.79 -0.71 -15.48
N SER A 96 -8.69 -0.38 -16.42
CA SER A 96 -10.14 -0.32 -16.21
C SER A 96 -10.71 -1.69 -15.82
N LEU A 97 -10.28 -2.76 -16.48
CA LEU A 97 -10.66 -4.13 -16.13
C LEU A 97 -10.14 -4.54 -14.74
N GLY A 98 -8.91 -4.17 -14.38
CA GLY A 98 -8.36 -4.36 -13.05
C GLY A 98 -9.15 -3.60 -11.98
N PHE A 99 -9.59 -2.37 -12.30
CA PHE A 99 -10.46 -1.58 -11.44
C PHE A 99 -11.83 -2.21 -11.23
N PHE A 100 -12.41 -2.77 -12.29
CA PHE A 100 -13.65 -3.55 -12.21
C PHE A 100 -13.52 -4.74 -11.27
N PHE A 101 -12.47 -5.56 -11.42
CA PHE A 101 -12.28 -6.72 -10.55
C PHE A 101 -11.97 -6.32 -9.11
N ASN A 102 -11.20 -5.26 -8.89
CA ASN A 102 -10.89 -4.75 -7.56
C ASN A 102 -12.17 -4.31 -6.82
N LEU A 103 -12.97 -3.44 -7.46
CA LEU A 103 -14.23 -2.99 -6.89
C LEU A 103 -15.21 -4.16 -6.70
N SER A 104 -15.31 -5.05 -7.68
CA SER A 104 -16.21 -6.21 -7.58
C SER A 104 -15.81 -7.14 -6.44
N GLY A 105 -14.52 -7.41 -6.24
CA GLY A 105 -14.03 -8.19 -5.11
C GLY A 105 -14.44 -7.58 -3.78
N TRP A 106 -14.30 -6.26 -3.67
CA TRP A 106 -14.69 -5.53 -2.46
C TRP A 106 -16.21 -5.55 -2.22
N LEU A 107 -17.03 -5.38 -3.26
CA LEU A 107 -18.50 -5.41 -3.15
C LEU A 107 -19.04 -6.84 -2.94
N VAL A 108 -18.44 -7.86 -3.54
CA VAL A 108 -18.80 -9.27 -3.27
C VAL A 108 -18.50 -9.60 -1.81
N ARG A 109 -17.36 -9.11 -1.29
CA ARG A 109 -17.00 -9.28 0.11
C ARG A 109 -17.97 -8.59 1.06
N TRP A 110 -18.50 -7.42 0.71
CA TRP A 110 -19.57 -6.75 1.45
C TRP A 110 -20.80 -7.64 1.61
N VAL A 111 -21.28 -8.24 0.52
CA VAL A 111 -22.44 -9.15 0.55
C VAL A 111 -22.12 -10.40 1.37
N SER A 112 -20.93 -10.97 1.19
CA SER A 112 -20.50 -12.14 1.97
C SER A 112 -20.38 -11.84 3.48
N ALA A 113 -20.01 -10.63 3.87
CA ALA A 113 -20.00 -10.21 5.27
C ALA A 113 -21.42 -10.16 5.86
N GLY A 114 -22.38 -9.64 5.09
CA GLY A 114 -23.80 -9.64 5.46
C GLY A 114 -24.37 -11.06 5.58
N ASP A 115 -24.13 -11.90 4.57
CA ASP A 115 -24.58 -13.30 4.55
C ASP A 115 -24.01 -14.10 5.73
N ARG A 116 -22.73 -13.88 6.10
CA ARG A 116 -22.08 -14.53 7.24
C ARG A 116 -22.83 -14.30 8.56
N GLU A 117 -23.37 -13.10 8.73
CA GLU A 117 -24.10 -12.71 9.95
C GLU A 117 -25.62 -12.77 9.75
N ASN A 118 -26.11 -13.37 8.66
CA ASN A 118 -27.53 -13.38 8.28
C ASN A 118 -28.17 -11.98 8.32
N TRP A 119 -27.40 -10.94 7.97
CA TRP A 119 -27.84 -9.55 7.96
C TRP A 119 -28.44 -9.06 9.29
N ILE A 120 -28.04 -9.67 10.41
CA ILE A 120 -28.61 -9.43 11.75
C ILE A 120 -28.59 -7.94 12.17
N ARG A 121 -27.62 -7.15 11.71
CA ARG A 121 -27.48 -5.72 12.04
C ARG A 121 -28.55 -4.85 11.37
N MET A 122 -29.21 -5.35 10.33
CA MET A 122 -30.30 -4.65 9.67
C MET A 122 -31.62 -4.76 10.44
N THR A 123 -31.68 -5.59 11.47
CA THR A 123 -32.89 -5.79 12.28
C THR A 123 -32.57 -5.50 13.73
N ASN A 124 -33.34 -4.60 14.35
CA ASN A 124 -33.29 -4.36 15.77
C ASN A 124 -33.71 -5.64 16.51
N GLN A 125 -32.79 -6.23 17.26
CA GLN A 125 -33.00 -7.51 17.93
C GLN A 125 -34.01 -7.46 19.08
N ILE A 126 -34.35 -6.26 19.56
CA ILE A 126 -35.31 -6.05 20.66
C ILE A 126 -36.69 -5.73 20.10
N THR A 127 -36.79 -4.80 19.15
CA THR A 127 -38.08 -4.34 18.60
C THR A 127 -38.53 -5.11 17.37
N GLY A 128 -37.64 -5.86 16.72
CA GLY A 128 -37.88 -6.53 15.44
C GLY A 128 -37.91 -5.57 14.24
N GLU A 129 -37.66 -4.28 14.44
CA GLU A 129 -37.71 -3.28 13.38
C GLU A 129 -36.55 -3.42 12.39
N TYR A 130 -36.86 -3.34 11.10
CA TYR A 130 -35.87 -3.38 10.04
C TYR A 130 -35.38 -1.97 9.69
N HIS A 131 -34.06 -1.79 9.65
CA HIS A 131 -33.40 -0.54 9.33
C HIS A 131 -32.41 -0.74 8.18
N PHE A 132 -32.85 -0.44 6.95
CA PHE A 132 -32.06 -0.61 5.73
C PHE A 132 -30.71 0.11 5.77
N TRP A 133 -30.58 1.24 6.45
CA TRP A 133 -29.34 2.02 6.52
C TRP A 133 -28.15 1.24 7.11
N TRP A 134 -28.42 0.25 7.97
CA TRP A 134 -27.40 -0.66 8.50
C TRP A 134 -26.87 -1.67 7.47
N PHE A 135 -27.43 -1.70 6.25
CA PHE A 135 -26.82 -2.40 5.12
C PHE A 135 -25.36 -1.99 4.91
N PHE A 136 -25.06 -0.70 5.08
CA PHE A 136 -23.72 -0.14 4.89
C PHE A 136 -22.75 -0.44 6.04
N SER A 137 -23.22 -0.93 7.20
CA SER A 137 -22.31 -1.34 8.28
C SER A 137 -21.48 -2.56 7.87
N TYR A 138 -21.96 -3.37 6.94
CA TYR A 138 -21.24 -4.53 6.42
C TYR A 138 -20.15 -4.20 5.40
N ILE A 139 -19.98 -2.92 5.01
CA ILE A 139 -18.90 -2.55 4.07
C ILE A 139 -17.56 -3.01 4.67
N PRO A 140 -16.75 -3.80 3.93
CA PRO A 140 -15.52 -4.37 4.45
C PRO A 140 -14.49 -3.27 4.72
N PHE A 141 -14.30 -2.99 6.01
CA PHE A 141 -13.27 -2.12 6.59
C PHE A 141 -12.78 -2.68 7.93
N ALA A 142 -12.90 -4.00 8.10
CA ALA A 142 -12.70 -4.65 9.38
C ALA A 142 -11.21 -4.81 9.72
N ASN A 143 -10.41 -5.13 8.72
CA ASN A 143 -9.00 -5.50 8.87
C ASN A 143 -8.12 -4.82 7.81
N LEU A 144 -6.80 -5.01 7.91
CA LEU A 144 -5.88 -4.40 6.96
C LEU A 144 -6.01 -4.92 5.52
N TYR A 145 -6.53 -6.14 5.31
CA TYR A 145 -6.86 -6.63 3.96
C TYR A 145 -7.94 -5.75 3.32
N ASP A 146 -9.04 -5.53 4.04
CA ASP A 146 -10.15 -4.69 3.59
C ASP A 146 -9.68 -3.26 3.29
N LEU A 147 -8.88 -2.69 4.20
CA LEU A 147 -8.30 -1.36 4.02
C LEU A 147 -7.38 -1.28 2.79
N SER A 148 -6.61 -2.34 2.50
CA SER A 148 -5.70 -2.40 1.36
C SER A 148 -6.46 -2.49 0.04
N VAL A 149 -7.53 -3.30 0.00
CA VAL A 149 -8.42 -3.41 -1.17
C VAL A 149 -9.09 -2.05 -1.44
N ALA A 150 -9.60 -1.39 -0.41
CA ALA A 150 -10.21 -0.07 -0.53
C ALA A 150 -9.21 1.03 -0.94
N PHE A 151 -7.98 1.01 -0.40
CA PHE A 151 -6.91 1.92 -0.81
C PHE A 151 -6.54 1.71 -2.29
N ALA A 152 -6.35 0.46 -2.72
CA ALA A 152 -6.11 0.15 -4.13
C ALA A 152 -7.27 0.61 -5.02
N PHE A 153 -8.51 0.52 -4.56
CA PHE A 153 -9.68 1.06 -5.25
C PHE A 153 -9.56 2.57 -5.44
N GLY A 154 -9.30 3.32 -4.35
CA GLY A 154 -9.14 4.77 -4.42
C GLY A 154 -8.00 5.21 -5.33
N ALA A 155 -6.86 4.51 -5.28
CA ALA A 155 -5.70 4.79 -6.12
C ALA A 155 -5.97 4.50 -7.60
N ALA A 156 -6.58 3.36 -7.93
CA ALA A 156 -6.97 3.01 -9.29
C ALA A 156 -8.00 3.98 -9.86
N PHE A 157 -9.02 4.33 -9.07
CA PHE A 157 -10.07 5.26 -9.47
C PHE A 157 -9.51 6.66 -9.75
N ALA A 158 -8.70 7.21 -8.84
CA ALA A 158 -8.04 8.50 -9.04
C ALA A 158 -7.15 8.48 -10.30
N SER A 159 -6.40 7.41 -10.51
CA SER A 159 -5.52 7.25 -11.68
C SER A 159 -6.31 7.21 -12.99
N LEU A 160 -7.43 6.48 -13.04
CA LEU A 160 -8.30 6.38 -14.22
C LEU A 160 -9.03 7.69 -14.50
N LEU A 161 -9.52 8.37 -13.47
CA LEU A 161 -10.14 9.70 -13.62
C LEU A 161 -9.17 10.70 -14.21
N ILE A 162 -7.90 10.71 -13.78
CA ILE A 162 -6.92 11.65 -14.33
C ILE A 162 -6.47 11.19 -15.73
N SER A 163 -6.42 9.88 -16.00
CA SER A 163 -6.03 9.30 -17.29
C SER A 163 -7.09 9.38 -18.40
N HIS A 164 -8.20 10.10 -18.18
CA HIS A 164 -9.28 10.28 -19.16
C HIS A 164 -8.82 10.95 -20.47
N ARG A 165 -7.70 11.69 -20.46
CA ARG A 165 -7.10 12.32 -21.65
C ARG A 165 -5.87 11.56 -22.08
N GLU A 166 -5.63 11.47 -23.39
CA GLU A 166 -4.46 10.75 -23.93
C GLU A 166 -3.13 11.26 -23.37
N ASN A 167 -3.07 12.57 -23.15
CA ASN A 167 -1.89 13.27 -22.65
C ASN A 167 -1.68 13.14 -21.13
N THR A 168 -2.54 12.41 -20.41
CA THR A 168 -2.42 12.09 -18.97
C THR A 168 -2.36 10.59 -18.68
N ARG A 169 -2.58 9.72 -19.68
CA ARG A 169 -2.49 8.24 -19.54
C ARG A 169 -1.12 7.74 -19.07
N PHE A 170 -0.06 8.53 -19.25
CA PHE A 170 1.29 8.20 -18.79
C PHE A 170 1.35 7.98 -17.27
N ILE A 171 0.45 8.56 -16.48
CA ILE A 171 0.34 8.40 -15.02
C ILE A 171 0.17 6.93 -14.63
N GLY A 172 -0.56 6.16 -15.44
CA GLY A 172 -0.79 4.74 -15.21
C GLY A 172 0.50 3.91 -15.14
N ALA A 173 1.57 4.35 -15.80
CA ALA A 173 2.83 3.61 -15.83
C ALA A 173 3.58 3.56 -14.48
N ILE A 174 3.28 4.47 -13.54
CA ILE A 174 3.79 4.41 -12.16
C ILE A 174 2.67 4.05 -11.18
N SER A 175 1.44 4.54 -11.40
CA SER A 175 0.34 4.27 -10.46
C SER A 175 -0.13 2.81 -10.50
N MET A 176 -0.34 2.20 -11.68
CA MET A 176 -0.83 0.82 -11.79
C MET A 176 0.06 -0.22 -11.11
N PRO A 177 1.40 -0.18 -11.21
CA PRO A 177 2.22 -1.13 -10.47
C PRO A 177 2.20 -0.91 -8.96
N LEU A 178 2.03 0.33 -8.49
CA LEU A 178 1.86 0.60 -7.06
C LEU A 178 0.49 0.08 -6.57
N VAL A 179 -0.57 0.22 -7.37
CA VAL A 179 -1.87 -0.39 -7.10
C VAL A 179 -1.77 -1.92 -7.06
N ALA A 180 -1.06 -2.51 -8.04
CA ALA A 180 -0.78 -3.95 -8.06
C ALA A 180 -0.02 -4.40 -6.81
N LEU A 181 0.99 -3.62 -6.38
CA LEU A 181 1.73 -3.88 -5.16
C LEU A 181 0.79 -3.85 -3.94
N ILE A 182 -0.03 -2.81 -3.76
CA ILE A 182 -0.98 -2.73 -2.63
C ILE A 182 -1.90 -3.97 -2.56
N LEU A 183 -2.47 -4.40 -3.69
CA LEU A 183 -3.32 -5.59 -3.73
C LEU A 183 -2.54 -6.89 -3.52
N LEU A 184 -1.32 -6.98 -4.05
CA LEU A 184 -0.44 -8.12 -3.81
C LEU A 184 -0.14 -8.24 -2.31
N LEU A 185 0.14 -7.11 -1.64
CA LEU A 185 0.30 -7.07 -0.19
C LEU A 185 -0.98 -7.49 0.54
N ALA A 186 -2.15 -7.04 0.07
CA ALA A 186 -3.43 -7.45 0.63
C ALA A 186 -3.59 -8.98 0.61
N ILE A 187 -3.32 -9.63 -0.51
CA ILE A 187 -3.39 -11.10 -0.64
C ILE A 187 -2.57 -11.80 0.46
N PHE A 188 -1.39 -11.26 0.80
CA PHE A 188 -0.54 -11.80 1.85
C PHE A 188 -0.94 -11.39 3.26
N ILE A 189 -1.76 -10.37 3.47
CA ILE A 189 -2.37 -10.08 4.78
C ILE A 189 -3.43 -11.14 5.12
N GLY A 190 -4.14 -11.64 4.11
CA GLY A 190 -5.17 -12.67 4.27
C GLY A 190 -6.58 -12.07 4.37
N ASN A 191 -7.54 -12.79 3.80
CA ASN A 191 -8.92 -12.32 3.62
C ASN A 191 -9.89 -12.85 4.69
N ALA A 192 -9.39 -13.30 5.84
CA ALA A 192 -10.23 -13.82 6.92
C ALA A 192 -11.17 -12.72 7.46
N PHE A 193 -12.42 -13.07 7.74
CA PHE A 193 -13.34 -12.15 8.40
C PHE A 193 -13.02 -12.10 9.89
N ILE A 194 -12.80 -10.90 10.42
CA ILE A 194 -12.64 -10.67 11.85
C ILE A 194 -13.90 -9.99 12.41
N ASN A 195 -14.26 -10.35 13.65
CA ASN A 195 -15.37 -9.70 14.33
C ASN A 195 -14.86 -8.38 14.89
N LEU A 196 -15.48 -7.26 14.50
CA LEU A 196 -15.08 -5.96 15.03
C LEU A 196 -15.46 -5.86 16.51
N PRO A 197 -14.59 -5.25 17.34
CA PRO A 197 -14.99 -4.79 18.66
C PRO A 197 -16.26 -3.93 18.57
N PRO A 198 -17.25 -4.10 19.48
CA PRO A 198 -18.50 -3.36 19.42
C PRO A 198 -18.32 -1.83 19.36
N VAL A 199 -17.27 -1.33 20.01
CA VAL A 199 -16.93 0.10 20.05
C VAL A 199 -16.57 0.68 18.67
N LEU A 200 -16.05 -0.14 17.76
CA LEU A 200 -15.72 0.27 16.39
C LEU A 200 -16.91 0.08 15.44
N ASP A 201 -18.03 -0.47 15.94
CA ASP A 201 -19.20 -0.80 15.15
C ASP A 201 -20.20 0.35 15.03
N SER A 202 -19.85 1.33 14.20
CA SER A 202 -20.61 2.57 13.99
C SER A 202 -20.88 2.83 12.51
N TYR A 203 -21.98 3.57 12.23
CA TYR A 203 -22.33 4.07 10.90
C TYR A 203 -21.28 5.01 10.30
N TRP A 204 -20.44 5.65 11.13
CA TRP A 204 -19.37 6.52 10.63
C TRP A 204 -18.17 5.77 10.07
N ARG A 205 -17.96 4.50 10.47
CA ARG A 205 -16.83 3.70 9.97
C ARG A 205 -16.76 3.71 8.44
N PRO A 206 -17.81 3.31 7.68
CA PRO A 206 -17.74 3.30 6.23
C PRO A 206 -17.54 4.68 5.59
N ILE A 207 -18.05 5.74 6.23
CA ILE A 207 -17.89 7.12 5.75
C ILE A 207 -16.44 7.57 5.93
N HIS A 208 -15.92 7.48 7.16
CA HIS A 208 -14.58 7.90 7.50
C HIS A 208 -13.53 7.11 6.71
N VAL A 209 -13.60 5.78 6.77
CA VAL A 209 -12.62 4.91 6.12
C VAL A 209 -12.72 5.00 4.60
N GLY A 210 -13.93 5.14 4.04
CA GLY A 210 -14.12 5.37 2.60
C GLY A 210 -13.46 6.67 2.12
N VAL A 211 -13.63 7.77 2.85
CA VAL A 211 -12.93 9.04 2.57
C VAL A 211 -11.41 8.87 2.68
N ALA A 212 -10.94 8.14 3.70
CA ALA A 212 -9.52 7.86 3.87
C ALA A 212 -8.91 7.12 2.68
N SER A 213 -9.55 6.02 2.24
CA SER A 213 -9.11 5.24 1.08
C SER A 213 -9.02 6.08 -0.20
N MET A 214 -10.00 6.96 -0.44
CA MET A 214 -10.00 7.87 -1.60
C MET A 214 -8.88 8.90 -1.52
N SER A 215 -8.66 9.49 -0.33
CA SER A 215 -7.66 10.52 -0.11
C SER A 215 -6.24 9.96 -0.26
N TYR A 216 -5.97 8.78 0.31
CA TYR A 216 -4.70 8.08 0.13
C TYR A 216 -4.47 7.69 -1.34
N GLY A 217 -5.53 7.30 -2.05
CA GLY A 217 -5.49 7.04 -3.48
C GLY A 217 -5.02 8.24 -4.30
N VAL A 218 -5.56 9.43 -4.03
CA VAL A 218 -5.13 10.68 -4.70
C VAL A 218 -3.71 11.06 -4.30
N ALA A 219 -3.34 10.89 -3.02
CA ALA A 219 -1.99 11.11 -2.53
C ALA A 219 -0.96 10.24 -3.28
N LEU A 220 -1.28 8.97 -3.56
CA LEU A 220 -0.45 8.08 -4.39
C LEU A 220 -0.26 8.63 -5.81
N VAL A 221 -1.31 9.19 -6.42
CA VAL A 221 -1.19 9.80 -7.75
C VAL A 221 -0.31 11.07 -7.70
N SER A 222 -0.41 11.89 -6.65
CA SER A 222 0.50 13.03 -6.48
C SER A 222 1.96 12.60 -6.33
N PHE A 223 2.22 11.50 -5.61
CA PHE A 223 3.54 10.89 -5.52
C PHE A 223 4.04 10.42 -6.89
N ALA A 224 3.22 9.69 -7.65
CA ALA A 224 3.58 9.22 -8.99
C ALA A 224 3.94 10.39 -9.93
N LEU A 225 3.18 11.48 -9.89
CA LEU A 225 3.45 12.69 -10.66
C LEU A 225 4.74 13.39 -10.21
N ALA A 226 5.00 13.45 -8.91
CA ALA A 226 6.23 14.03 -8.36
C ALA A 226 7.47 13.21 -8.79
N VAL A 227 7.39 11.88 -8.75
CA VAL A 227 8.47 11.00 -9.25
C VAL A 227 8.72 11.23 -10.75
N MET A 228 7.65 11.33 -11.55
CA MET A 228 7.77 11.65 -12.99
C MET A 228 8.35 13.04 -13.23
N TYR A 229 7.98 14.03 -12.42
CA TYR A 229 8.56 15.37 -12.47
C TYR A 229 10.08 15.27 -12.29
N LEU A 230 10.53 14.61 -11.22
CA LEU A 230 11.96 14.47 -10.91
C LEU A 230 12.71 13.77 -12.05
N LEU A 231 12.14 12.70 -12.60
CA LEU A 231 12.69 12.01 -13.76
C LEU A 231 12.84 12.93 -14.97
N LYS A 232 11.78 13.68 -15.32
CA LYS A 232 11.74 14.63 -16.44
C LYS A 232 12.74 15.78 -16.26
N ASP A 233 12.90 16.25 -15.02
CA ASP A 233 13.75 17.38 -14.64
C ASP A 233 15.25 17.04 -14.64
N GLY A 234 15.60 15.83 -15.08
CA GLY A 234 17.00 15.40 -15.20
C GLY A 234 17.59 14.87 -13.89
N MET A 235 16.77 14.52 -12.89
CA MET A 235 17.27 13.80 -11.72
C MET A 235 17.99 12.52 -12.16
N LYS A 236 19.21 12.35 -11.64
CA LYS A 236 20.00 11.15 -11.86
C LYS A 236 19.32 9.95 -11.19
N ILE A 237 19.17 8.85 -11.92
CA ILE A 237 18.60 7.59 -11.39
C ILE A 237 19.44 7.08 -10.22
N GLU A 238 20.75 7.34 -10.26
CA GLU A 238 21.71 7.04 -9.21
C GLU A 238 21.33 7.72 -7.88
N THR A 239 20.84 8.96 -7.93
CA THR A 239 20.34 9.67 -6.73
C THR A 239 19.07 9.03 -6.19
N MET A 240 18.13 8.65 -7.06
CA MET A 240 16.92 7.92 -6.66
C MET A 240 17.26 6.58 -6.02
N ALA A 241 18.25 5.89 -6.58
CA ALA A 241 18.72 4.60 -6.09
C ALA A 241 19.32 4.67 -4.69
N ILE A 242 19.98 5.78 -4.32
CA ILE A 242 20.45 6.00 -2.95
C ILE A 242 19.26 6.04 -1.99
N TYR A 243 18.22 6.82 -2.29
CA TYR A 243 17.03 6.91 -1.43
C TYR A 243 16.27 5.60 -1.33
N VAL A 244 16.13 4.85 -2.42
CA VAL A 244 15.51 3.53 -2.41
C VAL A 244 16.35 2.53 -1.62
N ALA A 245 17.68 2.55 -1.75
CA ALA A 245 18.55 1.73 -0.92
C ALA A 245 18.34 2.04 0.56
N SER A 246 18.36 3.33 0.94
CA SER A 246 18.06 3.76 2.31
C SER A 246 16.68 3.31 2.79
N PHE A 247 15.65 3.40 1.94
CA PHE A 247 14.31 2.90 2.26
C PHE A 247 14.29 1.38 2.49
N ILE A 248 15.00 0.60 1.67
CA ILE A 248 15.13 -0.85 1.85
C ILE A 248 15.87 -1.17 3.15
N PHE A 249 16.93 -0.44 3.47
CA PHE A 249 17.65 -0.59 4.75
C PHE A 249 16.77 -0.25 5.95
N VAL A 250 16.05 0.87 5.92
CA VAL A 250 15.14 1.29 6.98
C VAL A 250 14.00 0.30 7.13
N GLY A 251 13.41 -0.16 6.01
CA GLY A 251 12.38 -1.20 6.02
C GLY A 251 12.90 -2.46 6.71
N PHE A 252 14.04 -3.00 6.26
CA PHE A 252 14.64 -4.19 6.87
C PHE A 252 14.94 -3.99 8.36
N ALA A 253 15.52 -2.85 8.75
CA ALA A 253 15.85 -2.54 10.14
C ALA A 253 14.60 -2.38 11.02
N ALA A 254 13.53 -1.73 10.51
CA ALA A 254 12.28 -1.59 11.23
C ALA A 254 11.65 -2.96 11.53
N PHE A 255 11.74 -3.91 10.60
CA PHE A 255 11.23 -5.26 10.81
C PHE A 255 12.15 -6.10 11.68
N SER A 256 13.47 -5.99 11.56
CA SER A 256 14.38 -6.68 12.48
C SER A 256 14.19 -6.19 13.93
N GLN A 257 14.04 -4.88 14.14
CA GLN A 257 13.91 -4.26 15.47
C GLN A 257 12.54 -4.47 16.11
N SER A 258 11.45 -4.48 15.33
CA SER A 258 10.09 -4.73 15.89
C SER A 258 10.00 -6.08 16.59
N TYR A 259 10.87 -7.01 16.23
CA TYR A 259 10.95 -8.34 16.82
C TYR A 259 12.23 -8.58 17.63
N ASP A 260 13.09 -7.58 17.83
CA ASP A 260 14.23 -7.65 18.76
C ASP A 260 13.80 -7.78 20.23
N ARG A 261 12.50 -7.58 20.52
CA ARG A 261 11.91 -8.05 21.77
C ARG A 261 11.98 -9.57 21.92
N LEU A 262 12.35 -10.35 20.91
CA LEU A 262 12.45 -11.82 20.90
C LEU A 262 13.89 -12.34 20.74
N GLY A 263 14.93 -11.51 20.92
CA GLY A 263 16.31 -12.00 21.02
C GLY A 263 16.98 -12.40 19.70
N ILE A 264 16.68 -11.70 18.60
CA ILE A 264 17.28 -11.94 17.27
C ILE A 264 18.81 -11.72 17.28
N PHE A 265 19.35 -10.98 18.26
CA PHE A 265 20.80 -10.73 18.43
C PHE A 265 21.41 -11.28 19.73
N HIS A 266 21.15 -12.55 20.09
CA HIS A 266 22.00 -13.18 21.13
C HIS A 266 23.40 -13.53 20.60
N ASP A 267 23.56 -13.73 19.29
CA ASP A 267 24.87 -13.96 18.69
C ASP A 267 25.32 -12.73 17.88
N ARG A 268 25.91 -11.76 18.58
CA ARG A 268 26.44 -10.50 18.02
C ARG A 268 27.68 -10.70 17.13
N ALA A 269 27.99 -11.92 16.71
CA ALA A 269 29.31 -12.27 16.19
C ALA A 269 29.46 -12.20 14.66
N SER A 270 28.41 -12.11 13.84
CA SER A 270 28.64 -11.89 12.40
C SER A 270 27.49 -11.23 11.65
N PHE A 271 27.80 -10.17 10.88
CA PHE A 271 26.90 -9.57 9.90
C PHE A 271 26.42 -10.58 8.84
N PHE A 272 27.12 -11.71 8.70
CA PHE A 272 26.84 -12.78 7.73
C PHE A 272 25.89 -13.87 8.23
N SER A 273 25.56 -13.91 9.53
CA SER A 273 24.68 -14.93 10.14
C SER A 273 23.25 -14.43 10.38
N ILE A 274 22.75 -13.50 9.55
CA ILE A 274 21.36 -13.06 9.62
C ILE A 274 20.46 -14.28 9.38
N GLN A 275 19.78 -14.72 10.43
CA GLN A 275 18.76 -15.76 10.34
C GLN A 275 17.41 -15.08 10.09
N TYR A 276 16.80 -15.36 8.94
CA TYR A 276 15.43 -14.95 8.68
C TYR A 276 14.48 -15.95 9.31
N ARG A 277 13.58 -15.46 10.17
CA ARG A 277 12.63 -16.32 10.89
C ARG A 277 11.19 -15.87 10.63
N LEU A 278 10.28 -16.82 10.50
CA LEU A 278 8.84 -16.56 10.42
C LEU A 278 8.13 -17.06 11.68
N ASN A 279 7.05 -16.40 12.06
CA ASN A 279 6.13 -16.89 13.08
C ASN A 279 5.51 -18.23 12.64
N ALA A 280 5.63 -19.23 13.51
CA ALA A 280 4.85 -20.46 13.43
C ALA A 280 3.46 -20.22 14.01
N VAL A 281 2.45 -20.85 13.44
CA VAL A 281 1.06 -20.69 13.88
C VAL A 281 0.38 -22.04 14.01
N VAL A 282 -0.65 -22.07 14.86
CA VAL A 282 -1.55 -23.22 14.97
C VAL A 282 -2.82 -22.89 14.20
N PRO A 283 -3.12 -23.59 13.09
CA PRO A 283 -4.37 -23.42 12.37
C PRO A 283 -5.54 -23.92 13.21
N HIS A 284 -6.66 -23.21 13.17
CA HIS A 284 -7.93 -23.65 13.73
C HIS A 284 -9.09 -23.28 12.78
N SER A 285 -10.30 -23.78 13.05
CA SER A 285 -11.47 -23.62 12.17
C SER A 285 -11.89 -22.16 11.90
N GLN A 286 -11.41 -21.21 12.70
CA GLN A 286 -11.75 -19.78 12.63
C GLN A 286 -10.55 -18.89 12.26
N GLY A 287 -9.38 -19.46 11.97
CA GLY A 287 -8.17 -18.68 11.66
C GLY A 287 -6.86 -19.34 12.09
N VAL A 288 -5.89 -18.50 12.46
CA VAL A 288 -4.58 -18.91 12.92
C VAL A 288 -4.27 -18.26 14.27
N SER A 289 -3.83 -19.06 15.23
CA SER A 289 -3.34 -18.56 16.52
C SER A 289 -1.85 -18.33 16.44
N ASN A 290 -1.40 -17.12 16.80
CA ASN A 290 0.01 -16.81 16.91
C ASN A 290 0.62 -17.59 18.09
N SER A 291 1.60 -18.44 17.80
CA SER A 291 2.28 -19.22 18.83
C SER A 291 3.37 -18.45 19.58
N GLY A 292 3.82 -17.30 19.04
CA GLY A 292 5.02 -16.61 19.50
C GLY A 292 6.33 -17.33 19.15
N ALA A 293 6.28 -18.56 18.64
CA ALA A 293 7.44 -19.30 18.19
C ALA A 293 7.84 -18.90 16.77
N ARG A 294 9.14 -18.91 16.49
CA ARG A 294 9.72 -18.49 15.22
C ARG A 294 10.67 -19.55 14.68
N VAL A 295 10.50 -19.88 13.40
CA VAL A 295 11.28 -20.91 12.71
C VAL A 295 12.20 -20.24 11.70
N VAL A 296 13.48 -20.64 11.72
CA VAL A 296 14.47 -20.19 10.75
C VAL A 296 14.11 -20.74 9.38
N ILE A 297 13.98 -19.85 8.40
CA ILE A 297 13.78 -20.25 7.01
C ILE A 297 15.14 -20.40 6.35
N PRO A 298 15.51 -21.61 5.91
CA PRO A 298 16.77 -21.84 5.21
C PRO A 298 16.91 -20.92 4.00
N TRP A 299 18.15 -20.50 3.71
CA TRP A 299 18.54 -19.69 2.55
C TRP A 299 18.04 -18.24 2.53
N VAL A 300 16.86 -17.94 3.07
CA VAL A 300 16.27 -16.58 3.00
C VAL A 300 17.15 -15.55 3.70
N GLY A 301 17.64 -15.86 4.91
CA GLY A 301 18.55 -14.98 5.66
C GLY A 301 19.81 -14.60 4.87
N PRO A 302 20.63 -15.58 4.42
CA PRO A 302 21.79 -15.33 3.57
C PRO A 302 21.49 -14.54 2.30
N LEU A 303 20.38 -14.85 1.61
CA LEU A 303 19.97 -14.13 0.39
C LEU A 303 19.60 -12.66 0.67
N LEU A 304 18.96 -12.39 1.81
CA LEU A 304 18.69 -11.02 2.26
C LEU A 304 19.98 -10.29 2.65
N THR A 305 20.94 -10.96 3.29
CA THR A 305 22.27 -10.37 3.58
C THR A 305 22.98 -9.98 2.28
N ILE A 306 23.02 -10.87 1.29
CA ILE A 306 23.60 -10.59 -0.03
C ILE A 306 22.88 -9.40 -0.68
N THR A 307 21.55 -9.36 -0.60
CA THR A 307 20.74 -8.23 -1.09
C THR A 307 21.17 -6.92 -0.45
N LEU A 308 21.24 -6.87 0.88
CA LEU A 308 21.62 -5.66 1.62
C LEU A 308 23.05 -5.23 1.28
N LEU A 309 24.00 -6.17 1.19
CA LEU A 309 25.38 -5.86 0.79
C LEU A 309 25.44 -5.27 -0.62
N LEU A 310 24.73 -5.86 -1.59
CA LEU A 310 24.66 -5.32 -2.95
C LEU A 310 24.02 -3.94 -2.99
N MET A 311 22.95 -3.72 -2.22
CA MET A 311 22.32 -2.40 -2.11
C MET A 311 23.22 -1.37 -1.41
N LEU A 312 24.04 -1.79 -0.44
CA LEU A 312 25.06 -0.93 0.19
C LEU A 312 26.12 -0.52 -0.81
N VAL A 313 26.67 -1.48 -1.56
CA VAL A 313 27.66 -1.22 -2.63
C VAL A 313 27.05 -0.28 -3.66
N THR A 314 25.81 -0.50 -4.09
CA THR A 314 25.09 0.40 -4.99
C THR A 314 25.01 1.81 -4.43
N ALA A 315 24.59 1.98 -3.17
CA ALA A 315 24.49 3.29 -2.53
C ALA A 315 25.85 3.99 -2.45
N ILE A 316 26.89 3.31 -1.97
CA ILE A 316 28.25 3.87 -1.85
C ILE A 316 28.79 4.28 -3.23
N CYS A 317 28.70 3.38 -4.23
CA CYS A 317 29.15 3.66 -5.59
C CYS A 317 28.42 4.87 -6.20
N TYR A 318 27.10 4.98 -6.00
CA TYR A 318 26.32 6.11 -6.50
C TYR A 318 26.54 7.40 -5.73
N ILE A 319 26.83 7.34 -4.43
CA ILE A 319 27.29 8.49 -3.64
C ILE A 319 28.62 8.98 -4.23
N VAL A 320 29.60 8.09 -4.40
CA VAL A 320 30.91 8.42 -4.98
C VAL A 320 30.74 9.01 -6.39
N TYR A 321 29.87 8.44 -7.22
CA TYR A 321 29.56 9.00 -8.54
C TYR A 321 28.92 10.39 -8.45
N THR A 322 27.96 10.60 -7.55
CA THR A 322 27.25 11.87 -7.43
C THR A 322 28.18 13.00 -6.96
N TYR A 323 29.13 12.72 -6.07
CA TYR A 323 30.09 13.70 -5.56
C TYR A 323 31.34 13.86 -6.43
N LYS A 324 31.94 12.75 -6.91
CA LYS A 324 33.23 12.76 -7.63
C LYS A 324 33.11 12.60 -9.14
N GLN A 325 31.89 12.42 -9.69
CA GLN A 325 31.63 12.13 -11.11
C GLN A 325 32.45 10.95 -11.66
N ASN A 326 32.76 9.97 -10.81
CA ASN A 326 33.54 8.79 -11.18
C ASN A 326 32.68 7.76 -11.96
N GLU A 327 32.89 7.63 -13.27
CA GLU A 327 32.15 6.71 -14.13
C GLU A 327 32.40 5.22 -13.81
N ALA A 328 33.57 4.86 -13.27
CA ALA A 328 33.81 3.48 -12.81
C ALA A 328 32.90 3.15 -11.63
N ALA A 329 32.74 4.08 -10.68
CA ALA A 329 31.82 3.91 -9.56
C ALA A 329 30.36 3.77 -10.06
N ARG A 330 29.95 4.58 -11.04
CA ARG A 330 28.63 4.45 -11.68
C ARG A 330 28.40 3.07 -12.30
N LYS A 331 29.39 2.56 -13.04
CA LYS A 331 29.34 1.23 -13.67
C LYS A 331 29.17 0.13 -12.63
N TRP A 332 30.01 0.11 -11.59
CA TRP A 332 29.92 -0.89 -10.51
C TRP A 332 28.62 -0.77 -9.72
N GLY A 333 28.16 0.44 -9.41
CA GLY A 333 26.88 0.67 -8.74
C GLY A 333 25.70 0.12 -9.54
N THR A 334 25.74 0.27 -10.86
CA THR A 334 24.70 -0.24 -11.78
C THR A 334 24.74 -1.76 -11.92
N ILE A 335 25.92 -2.35 -11.98
CA ILE A 335 26.08 -3.81 -11.96
C ILE A 335 25.52 -4.37 -10.65
N SER A 336 25.90 -3.78 -9.52
CA SER A 336 25.43 -4.18 -8.19
C SER A 336 23.91 -4.04 -8.05
N LEU A 337 23.33 -2.94 -8.54
CA LEU A 337 21.88 -2.71 -8.51
C LEU A 337 21.14 -3.80 -9.27
N ARG A 338 21.59 -4.13 -10.49
CA ARG A 338 20.98 -5.20 -11.30
C ARG A 338 21.19 -6.58 -10.68
N ALA A 339 22.39 -6.84 -10.16
CA ALA A 339 22.71 -8.09 -9.49
C ALA A 339 21.82 -8.30 -8.25
N SER A 340 21.43 -7.24 -7.54
CA SER A 340 20.60 -7.32 -6.33
C SER A 340 19.19 -7.89 -6.57
N LEU A 341 18.66 -7.81 -7.79
CA LEU A 341 17.35 -8.39 -8.12
C LEU A 341 17.33 -9.93 -8.02
N VAL A 342 18.47 -10.59 -8.29
CA VAL A 342 18.58 -12.05 -8.26
C VAL A 342 18.40 -12.61 -6.85
N PRO A 343 19.18 -12.19 -5.82
CA PRO A 343 18.99 -12.67 -4.46
C PRO A 343 17.66 -12.21 -3.86
N GLN A 344 17.12 -11.05 -4.24
CA GLN A 344 15.77 -10.64 -3.83
C GLN A 344 14.71 -11.61 -4.33
N LEU A 345 14.71 -11.92 -5.63
CA LEU A 345 13.77 -12.88 -6.21
C LEU A 345 13.99 -14.28 -5.64
N ALA A 346 15.24 -14.72 -5.49
CA ALA A 346 15.57 -16.01 -4.92
C ALA A 346 15.09 -16.12 -3.46
N ALA A 347 15.20 -15.05 -2.66
CA ALA A 347 14.72 -15.02 -1.28
C ALA A 347 13.19 -15.15 -1.23
N ILE A 348 12.48 -14.41 -2.10
CA ILE A 348 11.03 -14.50 -2.23
C ILE A 348 10.61 -15.92 -2.62
N VAL A 349 11.25 -16.49 -3.65
CA VAL A 349 10.95 -17.86 -4.11
C VAL A 349 11.22 -18.87 -3.01
N ALA A 350 12.42 -18.84 -2.41
CA ALA A 350 12.83 -19.76 -1.33
C ALA A 350 11.88 -19.71 -0.13
N LEU A 351 11.43 -18.51 0.25
CA LEU A 351 10.44 -18.32 1.30
C LEU A 351 9.15 -19.08 0.98
N PHE A 352 8.60 -18.87 -0.22
CA PHE A 352 7.32 -19.48 -0.60
C PHE A 352 7.42 -20.98 -0.83
N THR A 353 8.51 -21.49 -1.42
CA THR A 353 8.72 -22.93 -1.52
C THR A 353 8.81 -23.56 -0.16
N TYR A 354 9.58 -22.98 0.77
CA TYR A 354 9.72 -23.53 2.11
C TYR A 354 8.41 -23.50 2.89
N VAL A 355 7.67 -22.38 2.90
CA VAL A 355 6.35 -22.29 3.56
C VAL A 355 5.39 -23.34 3.00
N LYS A 356 5.41 -23.60 1.68
CA LYS A 356 4.54 -24.59 1.06
C LYS A 356 4.97 -26.04 1.34
N SER A 357 6.26 -26.31 1.55
CA SER A 357 6.81 -27.66 1.70
C SER A 357 7.04 -28.10 3.15
N SER A 358 7.02 -27.19 4.12
CA SER A 358 7.57 -27.40 5.47
C SER A 358 6.71 -28.24 6.43
N GLY A 359 5.48 -28.59 6.06
CA GLY A 359 4.62 -29.46 6.90
C GLY A 359 4.50 -28.95 8.33
N SER A 360 4.67 -29.85 9.30
CA SER A 360 4.77 -29.48 10.72
C SER A 360 6.18 -29.00 11.06
N VAL A 361 6.26 -27.87 11.76
CA VAL A 361 7.53 -27.20 12.09
C VAL A 361 7.86 -27.18 13.59
N GLY A 362 7.08 -27.86 14.42
CA GLY A 362 7.28 -27.84 15.88
C GLY A 362 8.64 -28.36 16.33
N SER A 363 9.22 -29.32 15.62
CA SER A 363 10.56 -29.87 15.90
C SER A 363 11.71 -28.90 15.62
N PHE A 364 11.48 -27.85 14.83
CA PHE A 364 12.48 -26.82 14.53
C PHE A 364 12.49 -25.68 15.56
N ILE A 365 11.63 -25.74 16.57
CA ILE A 365 11.54 -24.71 17.61
C ILE A 365 12.56 -25.00 18.69
N SER A 366 13.48 -24.06 18.86
CA SER A 366 14.59 -24.13 19.78
C SER A 366 14.18 -23.69 21.20
N SER A 367 14.83 -24.27 22.22
CA SER A 367 14.45 -24.09 23.63
C SER A 367 14.64 -22.68 24.17
N ASP A 368 15.47 -21.86 23.53
CA ASP A 368 15.64 -20.42 23.81
C ASP A 368 14.35 -19.62 23.59
N GLN A 369 13.39 -20.15 22.83
CA GLN A 369 12.14 -19.46 22.51
C GLN A 369 11.02 -19.76 23.51
N PHE A 370 11.18 -20.74 24.40
CA PHE A 370 10.10 -21.19 25.29
C PHE A 370 9.60 -20.08 26.22
N TYR A 371 10.48 -19.22 26.72
CA TYR A 371 10.07 -18.04 27.49
C TYR A 371 9.11 -17.12 26.70
N TRP A 372 9.42 -16.87 25.43
CA TRP A 372 8.64 -15.94 24.60
C TRP A 372 7.32 -16.54 24.11
N VAL A 373 7.31 -17.84 23.82
CA VAL A 373 6.09 -18.59 23.58
C VAL A 373 5.17 -18.50 24.80
N GLY A 374 5.68 -18.82 25.99
CA GLY A 374 4.92 -18.71 27.23
C GLY A 374 4.38 -17.31 27.47
N LYS A 375 5.21 -16.28 27.25
CA LYS A 375 4.80 -14.87 27.39
C LYS A 375 3.71 -14.47 26.38
N THR A 376 3.78 -14.97 25.15
CA THR A 376 2.77 -14.69 24.11
C THR A 376 1.44 -15.32 24.47
N LEU A 377 1.45 -16.56 24.98
CA LEU A 377 0.25 -17.28 25.41
C LEU A 377 -0.41 -16.63 26.63
N LEU A 378 0.40 -16.19 27.59
CA LEU A 378 -0.08 -15.54 28.82
C LEU A 378 -0.50 -14.09 28.62
N GLY A 379 0.01 -13.41 27.59
CA GLY A 379 -0.33 -12.01 27.30
C GLY A 379 -0.09 -11.09 28.51
N LYS A 380 -1.15 -10.47 29.02
CA LYS A 380 -1.09 -9.60 30.21
C LYS A 380 -0.88 -10.37 31.51
N ASP A 381 -1.23 -11.64 31.57
CA ASP A 381 -1.11 -12.45 32.78
C ASP A 381 0.34 -12.85 33.07
N ALA A 382 1.24 -12.69 32.08
CA ALA A 382 2.68 -12.85 32.27
C ALA A 382 3.28 -11.83 33.25
N THR A 383 2.60 -10.70 33.48
CA THR A 383 3.13 -9.59 34.28
C THR A 383 3.15 -9.97 35.76
N GLY A 384 4.35 -10.06 36.36
CA GLY A 384 4.54 -10.47 37.75
C GLY A 384 4.81 -11.96 37.96
N MET A 385 4.79 -12.77 36.90
CA MET A 385 5.20 -14.18 36.96
C MET A 385 6.73 -14.33 36.86
N ALA A 386 7.28 -15.34 37.52
CA ALA A 386 8.70 -15.66 37.42
C ALA A 386 9.05 -16.16 36.01
N ALA A 387 10.20 -15.74 35.46
CA ALA A 387 10.61 -16.11 34.11
C ALA A 387 10.68 -17.63 33.90
N ALA A 388 11.12 -18.39 34.90
CA ALA A 388 11.14 -19.86 34.86
C ALA A 388 9.75 -20.46 34.67
N GLN A 389 8.73 -19.93 35.36
CA GLN A 389 7.35 -20.40 35.24
C GLN A 389 6.80 -20.13 33.84
N ILE A 390 7.08 -18.94 33.29
CA ILE A 390 6.69 -18.58 31.91
C ILE A 390 7.35 -19.54 30.90
N THR A 391 8.64 -19.83 31.07
CA THR A 391 9.39 -20.77 30.22
C THR A 391 8.79 -22.18 30.28
N THR A 392 8.42 -22.68 31.46
CA THR A 392 7.77 -24.00 31.60
C THR A 392 6.42 -24.06 30.90
N ILE A 393 5.61 -23.01 31.00
CA ILE A 393 4.33 -22.93 30.29
C ILE A 393 4.55 -22.99 28.78
N GLY A 394 5.53 -22.22 28.28
CA GLY A 394 5.88 -22.24 26.87
C GLY A 394 6.39 -23.58 26.38
N SER A 395 7.27 -24.25 27.13
CA SER A 395 7.81 -25.56 26.74
C SER A 395 6.72 -26.63 26.68
N GLN A 396 5.86 -26.71 27.69
CA GLN A 396 4.73 -27.65 27.73
C GLN A 396 3.75 -27.41 26.56
N TRP A 397 3.48 -26.14 26.25
CA TRP A 397 2.61 -25.80 25.13
C TRP A 397 3.21 -26.21 23.78
N ILE A 398 4.51 -26.01 23.57
CA ILE A 398 5.21 -26.45 22.35
C ILE A 398 5.17 -27.97 22.23
N GLU A 399 5.46 -28.69 23.32
CA GLU A 399 5.38 -30.16 23.33
C GLU A 399 3.98 -30.66 22.94
N ALA A 400 2.93 -30.03 23.47
CA ALA A 400 1.54 -30.40 23.18
C ALA A 400 1.09 -30.05 21.75
N ASN A 401 1.63 -28.99 21.15
CA ASN A 401 1.17 -28.45 19.86
C ASN A 401 2.19 -28.64 18.71
N SER A 402 3.31 -29.33 18.96
CA SER A 402 4.43 -29.47 18.01
C SER A 402 3.97 -29.96 16.64
N SER A 403 3.12 -30.99 16.60
CA SER A 403 2.59 -31.57 15.36
C SER A 403 1.62 -30.65 14.60
N ALA A 404 0.99 -29.69 15.28
CA ALA A 404 0.00 -28.76 14.71
C ALA A 404 0.62 -27.43 14.25
N LEU A 405 1.86 -27.13 14.66
CA LEU A 405 2.56 -25.91 14.28
C LEU A 405 2.96 -25.96 12.80
N VAL A 406 2.52 -24.96 12.04
CA VAL A 406 2.84 -24.80 10.62
C VAL A 406 3.31 -23.38 10.32
N LEU A 407 3.96 -23.20 9.18
CA LEU A 407 4.26 -21.87 8.65
C LEU A 407 3.13 -21.38 7.76
N ASN A 408 2.74 -20.13 7.95
CA ASN A 408 1.76 -19.46 7.11
C ASN A 408 2.29 -18.10 6.66
N ALA A 409 2.29 -17.85 5.35
CA ALA A 409 2.66 -16.56 4.78
C ALA A 409 1.77 -15.43 5.31
N GLN A 410 0.48 -15.70 5.55
CA GLN A 410 -0.48 -14.73 6.08
C GLN A 410 -0.21 -14.30 7.51
N ALA A 411 0.53 -15.10 8.27
CA ALA A 411 0.93 -14.77 9.64
C ALA A 411 2.16 -13.85 9.71
N ASN A 412 2.77 -13.53 8.56
CA ASN A 412 3.98 -12.71 8.46
C ASN A 412 3.88 -11.70 7.30
N PRO A 413 2.79 -10.90 7.24
CA PRO A 413 2.48 -10.09 6.08
C PRO A 413 3.46 -8.93 5.87
N VAL A 414 4.05 -8.43 6.95
CA VAL A 414 4.93 -7.27 6.95
C VAL A 414 6.29 -7.61 6.34
N GLU A 415 6.86 -8.72 6.78
CA GLU A 415 8.15 -9.20 6.29
C GLU A 415 8.05 -9.51 4.80
N ILE A 416 6.97 -10.18 4.37
CA ILE A 416 6.68 -10.44 2.96
C ILE A 416 6.50 -9.12 2.20
N ALA A 417 5.75 -8.17 2.76
CA ALA A 417 5.52 -6.88 2.13
C ALA A 417 6.81 -6.09 1.90
N SER A 418 7.74 -6.17 2.86
CA SER A 418 9.05 -5.53 2.76
C SER A 418 9.88 -6.10 1.61
N MET A 419 9.91 -7.43 1.47
CA MET A 419 10.66 -8.12 0.43
C MET A 419 10.10 -7.82 -0.96
N LEU A 420 8.77 -7.86 -1.10
CA LEU A 420 8.09 -7.52 -2.35
C LEU A 420 8.28 -6.06 -2.73
N SER A 421 8.16 -5.15 -1.76
CA SER A 421 8.38 -3.71 -2.00
C SER A 421 9.81 -3.43 -2.41
N ALA A 422 10.81 -4.06 -1.77
CA ALA A 422 12.21 -3.95 -2.16
C ALA A 422 12.43 -4.41 -3.60
N PHE A 423 11.89 -5.58 -3.96
CA PHE A 423 11.98 -6.12 -5.32
C PHE A 423 11.36 -5.20 -6.37
N VAL A 424 10.15 -4.71 -6.11
CA VAL A 424 9.44 -3.83 -7.03
C VAL A 424 10.15 -2.48 -7.18
N LEU A 425 10.59 -1.85 -6.08
CA LEU A 425 11.30 -0.56 -6.13
C LEU A 425 12.67 -0.67 -6.83
N THR A 426 13.44 -1.73 -6.56
CA THR A 426 14.69 -2.00 -7.26
C THR A 426 14.42 -2.26 -8.75
N GLY A 427 13.36 -3.01 -9.08
CA GLY A 427 12.94 -3.26 -10.46
C GLY A 427 12.61 -1.97 -11.21
N PHE A 428 11.92 -1.03 -10.56
CA PHE A 428 11.63 0.30 -11.12
C PHE A 428 12.89 1.08 -11.45
N LEU A 429 13.88 1.07 -10.56
CA LEU A 429 15.15 1.75 -10.80
C LEU A 429 15.92 1.14 -11.97
N VAL A 430 15.97 -0.19 -12.05
CA VAL A 430 16.63 -0.88 -13.17
C VAL A 430 15.93 -0.55 -14.49
N LEU A 431 14.59 -0.54 -14.49
CA LEU A 431 13.81 -0.21 -15.67
C LEU A 431 14.00 1.25 -16.07
N PHE A 432 13.75 2.22 -15.20
CA PHE A 432 13.94 3.65 -15.54
C PHE A 432 15.41 4.03 -15.78
N GLY A 433 16.37 3.26 -15.24
CA GLY A 433 17.79 3.36 -15.56
C GLY A 433 18.15 2.82 -16.94
N PHE A 434 17.31 1.97 -17.53
CA PHE A 434 17.44 1.55 -18.92
C PHE A 434 16.92 2.66 -19.83
N ARG A 435 17.76 3.16 -20.74
CA ARG A 435 17.41 4.18 -21.75
C ARG A 435 16.64 5.39 -21.17
N THR A 436 17.12 5.93 -20.05
CA THR A 436 16.47 7.02 -19.31
C THR A 436 16.08 8.21 -20.19
N GLU A 437 16.91 8.60 -21.16
CA GLU A 437 16.59 9.71 -22.07
C GLU A 437 15.33 9.48 -22.91
N LYS A 438 15.04 8.24 -23.31
CA LYS A 438 13.78 7.93 -24.01
C LYS A 438 12.57 8.11 -23.12
N VAL A 439 12.66 7.65 -21.86
CA VAL A 439 11.60 7.83 -20.87
C VAL A 439 11.36 9.33 -20.63
N ARG A 440 12.44 10.11 -20.44
CA ARG A 440 12.36 11.57 -20.27
C ARG A 440 11.73 12.27 -21.47
N ALA A 441 12.06 11.83 -22.68
CA ALA A 441 11.46 12.38 -23.90
C ALA A 441 9.96 12.09 -24.00
N GLY A 442 9.52 10.90 -23.56
CA GLY A 442 8.10 10.50 -23.57
C GLY A 442 7.24 11.14 -22.47
N LEU A 443 7.86 11.68 -21.42
CA LEU A 443 7.15 12.41 -20.35
C LEU A 443 6.74 13.82 -20.80
N PRO A 444 5.58 14.34 -20.31
CA PRO A 444 5.15 15.70 -20.62
C PRO A 444 6.11 16.79 -20.16
N ALA A 445 5.83 18.03 -20.55
CA ALA A 445 6.56 19.21 -20.08
C ALA A 445 6.49 19.35 -18.55
N LEU A 446 7.54 19.93 -17.96
CA LEU A 446 7.71 20.07 -16.51
C LEU A 446 6.57 20.87 -15.89
N GLU A 447 6.14 21.93 -16.55
CA GLU A 447 5.04 22.81 -16.12
C GLU A 447 3.73 22.04 -16.01
N LYS A 448 3.51 21.08 -16.91
CA LYS A 448 2.32 20.23 -16.86
C LYS A 448 2.39 19.25 -15.69
N LEU A 449 3.53 18.62 -15.46
CA LEU A 449 3.73 17.69 -14.34
C LEU A 449 3.60 18.42 -13.00
N ASP A 450 4.19 19.60 -12.88
CA ASP A 450 4.10 20.47 -11.71
C ASP A 450 2.65 20.93 -11.46
N SER A 451 1.94 21.39 -12.50
CA SER A 451 0.53 21.79 -12.41
C SER A 451 -0.39 20.64 -12.00
N LEU A 452 -0.18 19.44 -12.56
CA LEU A 452 -0.94 18.25 -12.17
C LEU A 452 -0.64 17.86 -10.72
N THR A 453 0.62 17.90 -10.30
CA THR A 453 1.02 17.61 -8.92
C THR A 453 0.37 18.58 -7.94
N TYR A 454 0.39 19.88 -8.24
CA TYR A 454 -0.26 20.91 -7.41
C TYR A 454 -1.77 20.65 -7.27
N LYS A 455 -2.45 20.32 -8.37
CA LYS A 455 -3.89 20.03 -8.36
C LYS A 455 -4.23 18.77 -7.57
N THR A 456 -3.47 17.69 -7.76
CA THR A 456 -3.71 16.43 -7.03
C THR A 456 -3.37 16.56 -5.56
N VAL A 457 -2.32 17.30 -5.20
CA VAL A 457 -2.02 17.65 -3.79
C VAL A 457 -3.15 18.47 -3.17
N GLY A 458 -3.74 19.43 -3.90
CA GLY A 458 -4.92 20.16 -3.43
C GLY A 458 -6.12 19.25 -3.13
N VAL A 459 -6.41 18.29 -4.01
CA VAL A 459 -7.48 17.30 -3.79
C VAL A 459 -7.14 16.38 -2.61
N ALA A 460 -5.90 15.91 -2.49
CA ALA A 460 -5.45 15.10 -1.35
C ALA A 460 -5.55 15.89 -0.03
N PHE A 461 -5.16 17.17 -0.01
CA PHE A 461 -5.30 18.03 1.16
C PHE A 461 -6.75 18.16 1.62
N ALA A 462 -7.68 18.42 0.68
CA ALA A 462 -9.11 18.50 0.98
C ALA A 462 -9.65 17.15 1.49
N GLY A 463 -9.30 16.05 0.83
CA GLY A 463 -9.69 14.71 1.26
C GLY A 463 -9.18 14.34 2.64
N LEU A 464 -7.89 14.62 2.92
CA LEU A 464 -7.28 14.41 4.24
C LEU A 464 -7.91 15.30 5.32
N ALA A 465 -8.39 16.51 4.98
CA ALA A 465 -9.14 17.33 5.93
C ALA A 465 -10.49 16.68 6.28
N ILE A 466 -11.23 16.19 5.28
CA ILE A 466 -12.50 15.47 5.49
C ILE A 466 -12.25 14.18 6.29
N LEU A 467 -11.14 13.48 6.02
CA LEU A 467 -10.69 12.33 6.81
C LEU A 467 -10.55 12.72 8.29
N LEU A 468 -9.83 13.81 8.61
CA LEU A 468 -9.67 14.24 10.00
C LEU A 468 -11.00 14.60 10.68
N VAL A 469 -11.87 15.34 9.98
CA VAL A 469 -13.18 15.74 10.52
C VAL A 469 -14.07 14.51 10.76
N THR A 470 -14.22 13.65 9.76
CA THR A 470 -15.03 12.42 9.89
C THR A 470 -14.44 11.45 10.90
N GLY A 471 -13.10 11.41 11.03
CA GLY A 471 -12.40 10.59 12.02
C GLY A 471 -12.66 11.08 13.44
N ALA A 472 -12.60 12.39 13.66
CA ALA A 472 -12.91 12.98 14.97
C ALA A 472 -14.37 12.72 15.39
N ILE A 473 -15.31 12.80 14.44
CA ILE A 473 -16.74 12.48 14.71
C ILE A 473 -16.89 11.01 15.10
N TRP A 474 -16.30 10.11 14.31
CA TRP A 474 -16.33 8.67 14.60
C TRP A 474 -15.66 8.34 15.94
N ALA A 475 -14.56 9.01 16.27
CA ALA A 475 -13.84 8.86 17.53
C ALA A 475 -14.71 9.28 18.73
N ASN A 476 -15.46 10.37 18.60
CA ASN A 476 -16.38 10.82 19.65
C ASN A 476 -17.52 9.83 19.87
N GLU A 477 -18.06 9.23 18.81
CA GLU A 477 -19.07 8.19 18.93
C GLU A 477 -18.54 6.90 19.57
N SER A 478 -17.31 6.51 19.21
CA SER A 478 -16.69 5.27 19.67
C SER A 478 -16.16 5.39 21.10
N TRP A 479 -15.45 6.47 21.41
CA TRP A 479 -14.69 6.62 22.67
C TRP A 479 -15.14 7.81 23.54
N GLY A 480 -16.19 8.54 23.15
CA GLY A 480 -16.68 9.70 23.91
C GLY A 480 -15.77 10.93 23.85
N ARG A 481 -14.79 10.95 22.92
CA ARG A 481 -13.87 12.08 22.70
C ARG A 481 -13.49 12.23 21.23
N TYR A 482 -13.36 13.46 20.76
CA TYR A 482 -13.01 13.77 19.36
C TYR A 482 -11.56 13.45 18.98
N TRP A 483 -10.66 13.40 19.96
CA TRP A 483 -9.23 13.18 19.72
C TRP A 483 -8.58 12.56 20.95
N GLY A 484 -7.70 11.61 20.72
CA GLY A 484 -6.99 10.85 21.73
C GLY A 484 -5.47 10.87 21.64
N TRP A 485 -4.88 11.53 20.63
CA TRP A 485 -3.44 11.57 20.37
C TRP A 485 -2.81 10.18 20.22
N ASP A 486 -3.58 9.20 19.73
CA ASP A 486 -2.98 7.91 19.40
C ASP A 486 -2.12 8.04 18.13
N ALA A 487 -1.32 7.00 17.87
CA ALA A 487 -0.37 7.04 16.77
C ALA A 487 -1.04 7.24 15.40
N LYS A 488 -2.27 6.74 15.18
CA LYS A 488 -2.95 6.90 13.89
C LYS A 488 -3.53 8.28 13.71
N GLU A 489 -4.21 8.81 14.72
CA GLU A 489 -4.68 10.19 14.74
C GLU A 489 -3.52 11.17 14.53
N THR A 490 -2.43 11.00 15.29
CA THR A 490 -1.24 11.85 15.18
C THR A 490 -0.60 11.74 13.80
N GLY A 491 -0.46 10.52 13.25
CA GLY A 491 0.06 10.30 11.91
C GLY A 491 -0.80 10.96 10.82
N ALA A 492 -2.13 10.87 10.94
CA ALA A 492 -3.07 11.50 10.01
C ALA A 492 -2.97 13.04 10.06
N LEU A 493 -2.81 13.62 11.25
CA LEU A 493 -2.60 15.05 11.42
C LEU A 493 -1.27 15.50 10.77
N VAL A 494 -0.18 14.77 11.01
CA VAL A 494 1.13 15.05 10.40
C VAL A 494 1.06 14.94 8.87
N ALA A 495 0.37 13.91 8.35
CA ALA A 495 0.16 13.75 6.92
C ALA A 495 -0.61 14.95 6.35
N TRP A 496 -1.73 15.36 6.96
CA TRP A 496 -2.49 16.53 6.51
C TRP A 496 -1.66 17.83 6.56
N LEU A 497 -0.95 18.07 7.66
CA LEU A 497 -0.07 19.24 7.83
C LEU A 497 1.07 19.26 6.79
N SER A 498 1.57 18.10 6.37
CA SER A 498 2.59 18.04 5.31
C SER A 498 2.05 18.52 3.96
N TYR A 499 0.80 18.16 3.61
CA TYR A 499 0.13 18.64 2.39
C TYR A 499 -0.25 20.12 2.52
N ALA A 500 -0.64 20.56 3.71
CA ALA A 500 -0.84 21.98 4.02
C ALA A 500 0.45 22.78 3.81
N GLY A 501 1.58 22.27 4.33
CA GLY A 501 2.91 22.86 4.19
C GLY A 501 3.36 22.91 2.73
N TYR A 502 3.10 21.87 1.93
CA TYR A 502 3.31 21.91 0.49
C TYR A 502 2.54 23.08 -0.12
N LEU A 503 1.22 23.17 0.09
CA LEU A 503 0.40 24.23 -0.52
C LEU A 503 0.82 25.62 -0.02
N HIS A 504 1.17 25.75 1.24
CA HIS A 504 1.67 26.99 1.82
C HIS A 504 2.97 27.45 1.15
N THR A 505 3.95 26.56 0.95
CA THR A 505 5.19 26.92 0.24
C THR A 505 4.95 27.28 -1.22
N ARG A 506 3.96 26.65 -1.88
CA ARG A 506 3.54 27.00 -3.25
C ARG A 506 2.96 28.42 -3.32
N ILE A 507 2.06 28.76 -2.41
CA ILE A 507 1.30 30.03 -2.45
C ILE A 507 2.14 31.18 -1.87
N ALA A 508 2.75 30.99 -0.71
CA ALA A 508 3.44 32.06 0.01
C ALA A 508 4.86 32.33 -0.53
N HIS A 509 5.56 31.28 -0.98
CA HIS A 509 6.97 31.38 -1.40
C HIS A 509 7.19 31.08 -2.88
N GLY A 510 6.12 30.81 -3.64
CA GLY A 510 6.21 30.52 -5.07
C GLY A 510 7.07 29.28 -5.39
N TRP A 511 7.18 28.32 -4.47
CA TRP A 511 8.00 27.14 -4.70
C TRP A 511 7.52 26.38 -5.94
N THR A 512 8.44 26.04 -6.83
CA THR A 512 8.14 25.20 -8.00
C THR A 512 9.26 24.19 -8.23
N GLY A 513 8.99 23.23 -9.10
CA GLY A 513 9.97 22.26 -9.58
C GLY A 513 10.49 21.29 -8.53
N ARG A 514 11.80 21.02 -8.49
CA ARG A 514 12.40 19.95 -7.65
C ARG A 514 12.01 20.04 -6.18
N ARG A 515 12.01 21.24 -5.59
CA ARG A 515 11.67 21.43 -4.17
C ARG A 515 10.24 21.01 -3.87
N SER A 516 9.31 21.41 -4.74
CA SER A 516 7.91 20.96 -4.65
C SER A 516 7.79 19.45 -4.82
N ALA A 517 8.46 18.88 -5.82
CA ALA A 517 8.39 17.44 -6.07
C ALA A 517 8.92 16.61 -4.89
N TYR A 518 10.05 17.00 -4.27
CA TYR A 518 10.53 16.34 -3.05
C TYR A 518 9.54 16.42 -1.89
N PHE A 519 8.91 17.58 -1.71
CA PHE A 519 7.91 17.75 -0.64
C PHE A 519 6.70 16.83 -0.89
N ALA A 520 6.19 16.74 -2.12
CA ALA A 520 5.11 15.80 -2.44
C ALA A 520 5.52 14.33 -2.20
N VAL A 521 6.77 13.97 -2.50
CA VAL A 521 7.32 12.63 -2.20
C VAL A 521 7.30 12.35 -0.70
N VAL A 522 7.85 13.27 0.11
CA VAL A 522 7.87 13.14 1.58
C VAL A 522 6.46 13.09 2.15
N GLY A 523 5.54 13.92 1.66
CA GLY A 523 4.14 13.92 2.09
C GLY A 523 3.46 12.57 1.89
N PHE A 524 3.68 11.91 0.75
CA PHE A 524 3.16 10.55 0.53
C PHE A 524 3.86 9.50 1.40
N LEU A 525 5.17 9.61 1.65
CA LEU A 525 5.85 8.70 2.58
C LEU A 525 5.28 8.79 4.00
N LEU A 526 4.84 9.98 4.45
CA LEU A 526 4.16 10.15 5.74
C LEU A 526 2.74 9.53 5.74
N VAL A 527 2.01 9.63 4.63
CA VAL A 527 0.73 8.90 4.43
C VAL A 527 0.96 7.39 4.52
N LEU A 528 1.98 6.88 3.82
CA LEU A 528 2.33 5.46 3.82
C LEU A 528 2.75 4.97 5.22
N PHE A 529 3.53 5.78 5.96
CA PHE A 529 3.90 5.48 7.34
C PHE A 529 2.69 5.47 8.27
N THR A 530 1.74 6.39 8.10
CA THR A 530 0.49 6.40 8.87
C THR A 530 -0.35 5.15 8.58
N TYR A 531 -0.40 4.74 7.31
CA TYR A 531 -1.16 3.57 6.86
C TYR A 531 -0.56 2.24 7.34
N LEU A 532 0.70 1.95 7.01
CA LEU A 532 1.39 0.69 7.34
C LEU A 532 2.22 0.77 8.61
N GLY A 533 3.02 1.82 8.74
CA GLY A 533 3.98 1.97 9.84
C GLY A 533 3.29 1.99 11.20
N VAL A 534 2.26 2.81 11.36
CA VAL A 534 1.49 2.85 12.62
C VAL A 534 0.75 1.53 12.87
N SER A 535 0.22 0.90 11.83
CA SER A 535 -0.53 -0.35 11.97
C SER A 535 0.33 -1.52 12.46
N TYR A 536 1.63 -1.54 12.15
CA TYR A 536 2.50 -2.68 12.48
C TYR A 536 3.63 -2.39 13.47
N LEU A 537 4.11 -1.14 13.55
CA LEU A 537 5.29 -0.79 14.35
C LEU A 537 4.93 -0.11 15.68
N LEU A 538 3.72 0.46 15.80
CA LEU A 538 3.33 1.25 16.95
C LEU A 538 2.09 0.65 17.65
N PRO A 539 2.04 0.64 18.99
CA PRO A 539 0.84 0.27 19.72
C PRO A 539 -0.24 1.35 19.54
N GLY A 540 -1.50 0.96 19.35
CA GLY A 540 -2.59 1.93 19.22
C GLY A 540 -3.99 1.31 19.28
N LEU A 541 -4.99 2.15 19.60
CA LEU A 541 -6.42 1.79 19.68
C LEU A 541 -7.02 1.35 18.32
N HIS A 542 -6.28 1.61 17.24
CA HIS A 542 -6.67 1.36 15.86
C HIS A 542 -5.85 0.24 15.20
N SER A 543 -5.30 -0.72 15.95
CA SER A 543 -4.56 -1.84 15.34
C SER A 543 -5.52 -2.70 14.52
N TYR A 544 -5.42 -2.61 13.20
CA TYR A 544 -6.10 -3.50 12.24
C TYR A 544 -5.20 -4.66 11.80
N ALA A 545 -4.05 -4.80 12.46
CA ALA A 545 -3.01 -5.79 12.25
C ALA A 545 -2.94 -6.77 13.43
#